data_AF-A0A7V4G8I6-F1
#
_entry.id   AF-A0A7V4G8I6-F1
#
_cell.length_a   1.000
_cell.length_b   1.000
_cell.length_c   1.000
_cell.angle_alpha   90.00
_cell.angle_beta   90.00
_cell.angle_gamma   90.00
#
_symmetry.space_group_name_H-M   'P 1'
#
loop_
_entity.id
_entity.type
_entity.pdbx_description
1 polymer ?
#
loop_
_entity_poly.entity_id
_entity_poly.type
_entity_poly.pdbx_seq_one_letter_code
_entity_poly.pdbx_strand_id
1 'polypeptide(L)'
;MGIRYKIPAVVLAGLWLLLGVITAAGEETKPSPAVPTFPSLLEVLWTRAELRGRPDDRQIRKGIITPCDTMPKTNPARVHPPLPPRLRQSIREVRPAGGRRLVALTFDLCEGPGEKTGYDAEIVNYLRDQGVRATFFPTGKWMCSHPDKTMQLMADPLFEVGSHSWDHRNFRFLSVPEMERQILATQVQYELLWEELVSRLAAAGVEPARLAR
;
A
#
# COMPACT_ATOMS: atom_id res chain seq x y z
N MET A 1 63.92 -11.35 51.64
CA MET A 1 62.52 -11.73 51.94
C MET A 1 62.06 -12.68 50.83
N GLY A 2 62.15 -13.99 51.07
CA GLY A 2 61.98 -15.02 50.03
C GLY A 2 60.64 -15.76 50.10
N ILE A 3 60.14 -16.12 48.91
CA ILE A 3 59.44 -17.36 48.49
C ILE A 3 58.36 -17.93 49.43
N ARG A 4 57.14 -18.14 48.89
CA ARG A 4 56.49 -19.48 48.77
C ARG A 4 55.12 -19.39 48.11
N TYR A 5 55.05 -19.96 46.91
CA TYR A 5 53.82 -20.47 46.30
C TYR A 5 53.22 -21.58 47.17
N LYS A 6 51.88 -21.60 47.29
CA LYS A 6 51.12 -22.80 47.64
C LYS A 6 50.01 -22.98 46.62
N ILE A 7 50.19 -24.00 45.78
CA ILE A 7 49.14 -24.64 44.98
C ILE A 7 48.36 -25.54 45.93
N PRO A 8 47.03 -25.46 46.03
CA PRO A 8 46.23 -26.59 46.42
C PRO A 8 45.70 -27.32 45.18
N ALA A 9 45.65 -28.63 45.35
CA ALA A 9 45.38 -29.66 44.37
C ALA A 9 44.12 -29.43 43.52
N VAL A 10 44.27 -29.85 42.26
CA VAL A 10 43.20 -30.35 41.40
C VAL A 10 42.36 -31.36 42.17
N VAL A 11 41.05 -31.09 42.28
CA VAL A 11 40.05 -32.11 42.50
C VAL A 11 39.09 -32.03 41.31
N LEU A 12 39.18 -33.02 40.43
CA LEU A 12 38.16 -33.30 39.42
C LEU A 12 36.83 -33.57 40.15
N ALA A 13 35.80 -32.80 39.82
CA ALA A 13 34.43 -33.18 40.12
C ALA A 13 33.51 -32.72 38.98
N GLY A 14 33.13 -33.70 38.15
CA GLY A 14 31.79 -33.82 37.56
C GLY A 14 31.24 -32.63 36.79
N LEU A 15 31.49 -32.63 35.48
CA LEU A 15 30.68 -31.95 34.49
C LEU A 15 29.24 -32.51 34.53
N TRP A 16 28.32 -31.83 35.20
CA TRP A 16 26.88 -32.07 35.05
C TRP A 16 26.28 -30.97 34.19
N LEU A 17 26.18 -31.27 32.89
CA LEU A 17 25.34 -30.55 31.94
C LEU A 17 23.88 -30.70 32.37
N LEU A 18 23.33 -29.68 33.03
CA LEU A 18 21.89 -29.47 33.03
C LEU A 18 21.52 -28.85 31.68
N LEU A 19 21.23 -29.73 30.71
CA LEU A 19 20.45 -29.38 29.52
C LEU A 19 19.06 -28.94 30.01
N GLY A 20 18.89 -27.64 30.20
CA GLY A 20 17.56 -27.04 30.27
C GLY A 20 16.93 -27.15 28.89
N VAL A 21 16.12 -28.18 28.68
CA VAL A 21 15.20 -28.25 27.53
C VAL A 21 14.16 -27.15 27.73
N ILE A 22 14.39 -25.99 27.14
CA ILE A 22 13.32 -25.03 26.91
C ILE A 22 12.51 -25.62 25.76
N THR A 23 11.44 -26.34 26.10
CA THR A 23 10.34 -26.58 25.17
C THR A 23 9.72 -25.23 24.86
N ALA A 24 10.19 -24.59 23.80
CA ALA A 24 9.38 -23.58 23.12
C ALA A 24 8.14 -24.32 22.59
N ALA A 25 7.03 -24.17 23.30
CA ALA A 25 5.73 -24.47 22.72
C ALA A 25 5.61 -23.59 21.48
N GLY A 26 5.80 -24.19 20.30
CA GLY A 26 5.49 -23.54 19.05
C GLY A 26 3.99 -23.25 19.08
N GLU A 27 3.62 -21.98 19.24
CA GLU A 27 2.37 -21.52 18.70
C GLU A 27 2.43 -21.81 17.20
N GLU A 28 1.67 -22.79 16.75
CA GLU A 28 1.39 -22.98 15.33
C GLU A 28 0.87 -21.64 14.81
N THR A 29 1.74 -20.89 14.13
CA THR A 29 1.34 -19.75 13.34
C THR A 29 0.39 -20.29 12.28
N LYS A 30 -0.90 -20.13 12.52
CA LYS A 30 -1.96 -20.46 11.57
C LYS A 30 -1.54 -19.87 10.22
N PRO A 31 -1.39 -20.69 9.16
CA PRO A 31 -0.92 -20.19 7.88
C PRO A 31 -1.81 -19.02 7.46
N SER A 32 -1.17 -17.94 7.02
CA SER A 32 -1.85 -16.83 6.36
C SER A 32 -2.82 -17.44 5.33
N PRO A 33 -4.10 -17.03 5.29
CA PRO A 33 -5.06 -17.62 4.37
C PRO A 33 -4.45 -17.63 2.97
N ALA A 34 -4.42 -18.81 2.36
CA ALA A 34 -3.82 -19.01 1.04
C ALA A 34 -4.32 -17.91 0.11
N VAL A 35 -3.39 -17.16 -0.48
CA VAL A 35 -3.69 -16.19 -1.52
C VAL A 35 -4.44 -16.98 -2.60
N PRO A 36 -5.69 -16.63 -2.93
CA PRO A 36 -6.47 -17.43 -3.87
C PRO A 36 -5.71 -17.55 -5.20
N THR A 37 -5.39 -18.79 -5.57
CA THR A 37 -4.67 -19.14 -6.79
C THR A 37 -5.63 -19.10 -7.98
N PHE A 38 -6.07 -17.89 -8.32
CA PHE A 38 -6.48 -17.57 -9.67
C PHE A 38 -5.26 -16.98 -10.37
N PRO A 39 -5.12 -17.04 -11.72
CA PRO A 39 -4.24 -16.09 -12.37
C PRO A 39 -4.70 -14.71 -11.89
N SER A 40 -3.81 -13.98 -11.22
CA SER A 40 -4.16 -12.68 -10.66
C SER A 40 -4.70 -11.82 -11.80
N LEU A 41 -5.69 -10.95 -11.55
CA LEU A 41 -6.21 -10.03 -12.58
C LEU A 41 -5.08 -9.25 -13.28
N LEU A 42 -3.95 -9.11 -12.56
CA LEU A 42 -2.70 -8.57 -13.05
C LEU A 42 -2.11 -9.37 -14.23
N GLU A 43 -2.02 -10.70 -14.12
CA GLU A 43 -1.43 -11.56 -15.15
C GLU A 43 -2.28 -11.64 -16.44
N VAL A 44 -3.55 -11.23 -16.38
CA VAL A 44 -4.43 -11.13 -17.55
C VAL A 44 -4.07 -9.91 -18.39
N LEU A 45 -3.78 -8.77 -17.75
CA LEU A 45 -3.66 -7.48 -18.42
C LEU A 45 -2.21 -6.98 -18.57
N TRP A 46 -1.29 -7.50 -17.77
CA TRP A 46 0.11 -7.09 -17.76
C TRP A 46 1.05 -8.29 -17.74
N THR A 47 2.12 -8.17 -18.51
CA THR A 47 3.25 -9.09 -18.42
C THR A 47 4.00 -8.89 -17.11
N ARG A 48 4.74 -9.91 -16.67
CA ARG A 48 5.61 -9.79 -15.49
C ARG A 48 6.64 -8.66 -15.60
N ALA A 49 7.10 -8.35 -16.82
CA ALA A 49 8.03 -7.26 -17.05
C ALA A 49 7.37 -5.89 -16.83
N GLU A 50 6.11 -5.71 -17.24
CA GLU A 50 5.35 -4.48 -17.03
C GLU A 50 5.02 -4.25 -15.55
N LEU A 51 4.68 -5.32 -14.83
CA LEU A 51 4.44 -5.29 -13.38
C LEU A 51 5.72 -4.99 -12.58
N ARG A 52 6.86 -5.52 -13.02
CA ARG A 52 8.17 -5.22 -12.41
C ARG A 52 8.57 -3.76 -12.54
N GLY A 53 8.00 -3.05 -13.51
CA GLY A 53 8.31 -1.66 -13.80
C GLY A 53 9.66 -1.49 -14.50
N ARG A 54 9.98 -0.23 -14.76
CA ARG A 54 11.21 0.18 -15.45
C ARG A 54 12.00 1.12 -14.55
N PRO A 55 13.33 1.20 -14.68
CA PRO A 55 14.13 2.19 -13.95
C PRO A 55 13.60 3.63 -14.12
N ASP A 56 13.06 3.93 -15.30
CA ASP A 56 12.48 5.23 -15.63
C ASP A 56 11.20 5.57 -14.85
N ASP A 57 10.52 4.59 -14.27
CA ASP A 57 9.33 4.82 -13.45
C ASP A 57 9.68 5.67 -12.22
N ARG A 58 10.93 5.64 -11.73
CA ARG A 58 11.39 6.45 -10.58
C ARG A 58 11.69 7.92 -10.92
N GLN A 59 11.68 8.30 -12.19
CA GLN A 59 12.07 9.64 -12.60
C GLN A 59 11.07 10.70 -12.11
N ILE A 60 11.59 11.75 -11.48
CA ILE A 60 10.82 12.93 -11.10
C ILE A 60 11.14 14.06 -12.07
N ARG A 61 10.11 14.72 -12.59
CA ARG A 61 10.24 15.89 -13.48
C ARG A 61 9.53 17.08 -12.86
N LYS A 62 10.22 18.21 -12.76
CA LYS A 62 9.69 19.47 -12.19
C LYS A 62 9.68 20.57 -13.23
N GLY A 63 8.84 21.57 -13.03
CA GLY A 63 8.68 22.70 -13.95
C GLY A 63 7.97 22.33 -15.25
N ILE A 64 7.19 21.25 -15.26
CA ILE A 64 6.44 20.80 -16.42
C ILE A 64 4.95 21.02 -16.19
N ILE A 65 4.24 21.47 -17.23
CA ILE A 65 2.78 21.54 -17.22
C ILE A 65 2.27 20.38 -18.07
N THR A 66 1.38 19.60 -17.49
CA THR A 66 0.75 18.43 -18.11
C THR A 66 -0.76 18.65 -18.18
N PRO A 67 -1.49 17.90 -19.02
CA PRO A 67 -2.94 17.91 -18.99
C PRO A 67 -3.52 17.58 -17.61
N CYS A 68 -2.81 16.77 -16.81
CA CYS A 68 -3.19 16.37 -15.47
C CYS A 68 -3.06 17.48 -14.41
N ASP A 69 -2.44 18.62 -14.74
CA ASP A 69 -2.47 19.81 -13.87
C ASP A 69 -3.86 20.46 -13.83
N THR A 70 -4.76 20.10 -14.75
CA THR A 70 -6.14 20.57 -14.77
C THR A 70 -7.07 19.49 -14.21
N MET A 71 -7.87 19.85 -13.19
CA MET A 71 -8.89 18.96 -12.63
C MET A 71 -9.98 18.62 -13.67
N PRO A 72 -10.52 17.39 -13.64
CA PRO A 72 -11.77 17.04 -14.32
C PRO A 72 -12.89 18.02 -13.94
N LYS A 73 -13.72 18.39 -14.93
CA LYS A 73 -14.85 19.30 -14.74
C LYS A 73 -16.18 18.56 -14.52
N THR A 74 -16.16 17.24 -14.53
CA THR A 74 -17.32 16.38 -14.32
C THR A 74 -17.53 16.09 -12.84
N ASN A 75 -18.76 15.74 -12.47
CA ASN A 75 -19.06 15.23 -11.14
C ASN A 75 -18.78 13.72 -11.09
N PRO A 76 -18.45 13.14 -9.92
CA PRO A 76 -18.33 11.70 -9.79
C PRO A 76 -19.68 11.03 -10.07
N ALA A 77 -19.63 9.90 -10.78
CA ALA A 77 -20.79 9.07 -11.07
C ALA A 77 -21.33 8.43 -9.79
N ARG A 78 -20.47 8.14 -8.81
CA ARG A 78 -20.88 7.59 -7.52
C ARG A 78 -20.93 8.68 -6.46
N VAL A 79 -22.05 8.79 -5.76
CA VAL A 79 -22.14 9.60 -4.54
C VAL A 79 -22.07 8.67 -3.34
N HIS A 80 -21.05 8.85 -2.51
CA HIS A 80 -20.94 8.10 -1.26
C HIS A 80 -21.78 8.75 -0.16
N PRO A 81 -22.55 7.97 0.61
CA PRO A 81 -23.29 8.53 1.74
C PRO A 81 -22.30 9.07 2.79
N PRO A 82 -22.68 10.12 3.53
CA PRO A 82 -21.82 10.64 4.58
C PRO A 82 -21.59 9.57 5.65
N LEU A 83 -20.40 9.57 6.24
CA LEU A 83 -20.09 8.67 7.35
C LEU A 83 -21.09 8.87 8.51
N PRO A 84 -21.41 7.80 9.27
CA PRO A 84 -22.15 7.93 10.52
C PRO A 84 -21.49 8.97 11.44
N PRO A 85 -22.26 9.76 12.21
CA PRO A 85 -21.71 10.83 13.05
C PRO A 85 -20.53 10.41 13.95
N ARG A 86 -20.59 9.20 14.51
CA ARG A 86 -19.53 8.62 15.36
C ARG A 86 -18.19 8.37 14.65
N LEU A 87 -18.21 8.34 13.31
CA LEU A 87 -17.04 8.14 12.45
C LEU A 87 -16.65 9.43 11.69
N ARG A 88 -17.38 10.53 11.90
CA ARG A 88 -16.95 11.85 11.42
C ARG A 88 -15.83 12.33 12.34
N GLN A 89 -14.93 13.17 11.83
CA GLN A 89 -13.67 13.62 12.47
C GLN A 89 -12.48 12.68 12.23
N SER A 90 -11.29 13.17 12.56
CA SER A 90 -10.04 12.42 12.45
C SER A 90 -9.99 11.27 13.46
N ILE A 91 -9.76 10.05 12.95
CA ILE A 91 -9.43 8.91 13.79
C ILE A 91 -8.00 9.10 14.30
N ARG A 92 -7.82 9.11 15.62
CA ARG A 92 -6.51 9.31 16.28
C ARG A 92 -5.95 8.05 16.93
N GLU A 93 -6.81 7.07 17.21
CA GLU A 93 -6.45 5.80 17.83
C GLU A 93 -7.41 4.73 17.33
N VAL A 94 -6.88 3.52 17.10
CA VAL A 94 -7.66 2.32 16.83
C VAL A 94 -7.20 1.25 17.81
N ARG A 95 -8.14 0.60 18.50
CA ARG A 95 -7.88 -0.54 19.38
C ARG A 95 -8.31 -1.82 18.67
N PRO A 96 -7.37 -2.66 18.17
CA PRO A 96 -7.73 -3.93 17.56
C PRO A 96 -8.49 -4.83 18.53
N ALA A 97 -9.51 -5.52 18.02
CA ALA A 97 -10.22 -6.52 18.80
C ALA A 97 -9.29 -7.67 19.22
N GLY A 98 -9.53 -8.21 20.41
CA GLY A 98 -8.81 -9.38 20.92
C GLY A 98 -7.33 -9.14 21.26
N GLY A 99 -6.90 -7.89 21.47
CA GLY A 99 -5.53 -7.58 21.88
C GLY A 99 -4.46 -7.86 20.82
N ARG A 100 -4.86 -8.07 19.56
CA ARG A 100 -3.94 -8.34 18.45
C ARG A 100 -3.03 -7.14 18.21
N ARG A 101 -1.74 -7.41 18.01
CA ARG A 101 -0.76 -6.42 17.54
C ARG A 101 -0.83 -6.35 16.03
N LEU A 102 -1.37 -5.25 15.50
CA LEU A 102 -1.54 -5.03 14.07
C LEU A 102 -0.76 -3.80 13.63
N VAL A 103 -0.27 -3.85 12.40
CA VAL A 103 0.30 -2.71 11.68
C VAL A 103 -0.43 -2.61 10.35
N ALA A 104 -0.80 -1.39 9.96
CA ALA A 104 -1.31 -1.09 8.62
C ALA A 104 -0.23 -0.32 7.86
N LEU A 105 0.16 -0.82 6.69
CA LEU A 105 1.09 -0.13 5.81
C LEU A 105 0.29 0.74 4.85
N THR A 106 0.64 2.03 4.80
CA THR A 106 0.00 3.00 3.93
C THR A 106 1.06 3.78 3.17
N PHE A 107 0.79 4.09 1.90
CA PHE A 107 1.73 4.81 1.03
C PHE A 107 1.02 5.96 0.34
N ASP A 108 1.57 7.16 0.47
CA ASP A 108 1.06 8.33 -0.23
C ASP A 108 1.79 8.48 -1.57
N LEU A 109 1.05 8.52 -2.67
CA LEU A 109 1.59 8.74 -4.02
C LEU A 109 1.29 10.19 -4.41
N CYS A 110 2.13 11.10 -3.90
CA CYS A 110 1.96 12.54 -4.01
C CYS A 110 2.47 13.07 -5.36
N GLU A 111 1.64 13.85 -6.05
CA GLU A 111 2.06 14.67 -7.19
C GLU A 111 1.39 16.05 -7.09
N GLY A 112 2.22 17.10 -6.96
CA GLY A 112 1.77 18.49 -6.88
C GLY A 112 1.73 19.20 -8.24
N PRO A 113 1.30 20.48 -8.30
CA PRO A 113 1.27 21.24 -9.55
C PRO A 113 2.66 21.42 -10.14
N GLY A 114 2.78 21.38 -11.47
CA GLY A 114 4.05 21.67 -12.15
C GLY A 114 5.09 20.55 -12.09
N GLU A 115 4.74 19.37 -11.60
CA GLU A 115 5.63 18.21 -11.55
C GLU A 115 4.96 16.91 -12.00
N LYS A 116 5.78 15.93 -12.36
CA LYS A 116 5.42 14.52 -12.45
C LYS A 116 6.35 13.75 -11.53
N THR A 117 5.80 13.09 -10.51
CA THR A 117 6.59 12.30 -9.54
C THR A 117 6.79 10.87 -10.03
N GLY A 118 7.69 10.15 -9.38
CA GLY A 118 8.02 8.78 -9.76
C GLY A 118 7.13 7.72 -9.10
N TYR A 119 7.41 6.47 -9.40
CA TYR A 119 6.81 5.27 -8.84
C TYR A 119 7.91 4.27 -8.50
N ASP A 120 7.97 3.87 -7.23
CA ASP A 120 8.92 2.85 -6.78
C ASP A 120 8.31 1.45 -6.90
N ALA A 121 8.52 0.83 -8.05
CA ALA A 121 8.04 -0.51 -8.33
C ALA A 121 8.67 -1.58 -7.41
N GLU A 122 9.88 -1.38 -6.89
CA GLU A 122 10.54 -2.37 -6.04
C GLU A 122 9.82 -2.53 -4.71
N ILE A 123 9.33 -1.43 -4.11
CA ILE A 123 8.52 -1.48 -2.89
C ILE A 123 7.22 -2.25 -3.15
N VAL A 124 6.53 -1.96 -4.24
CA VAL A 124 5.24 -2.59 -4.56
C VAL A 124 5.42 -4.08 -4.87
N ASN A 125 6.46 -4.44 -5.60
CA ASN A 125 6.78 -5.83 -5.89
C ASN A 125 7.20 -6.59 -4.62
N TYR A 126 7.95 -5.96 -3.72
CA TYR A 126 8.26 -6.56 -2.42
C TYR A 126 6.99 -6.89 -1.63
N LEU A 127 6.01 -5.98 -1.58
CA LEU A 127 4.73 -6.24 -0.91
C LEU A 127 3.98 -7.41 -1.55
N ARG A 128 3.95 -7.47 -2.89
CA ARG A 128 3.35 -8.59 -3.65
C ARG A 128 4.03 -9.92 -3.32
N ASP A 129 5.36 -9.96 -3.43
CA ASP A 129 6.17 -11.16 -3.22
C ASP A 129 6.05 -11.68 -1.79
N GLN A 130 5.87 -10.79 -0.81
CA GLN A 130 5.66 -11.15 0.60
C GLN A 130 4.19 -11.36 0.98
N GLY A 131 3.24 -11.19 0.05
CA GLY A 131 1.81 -11.30 0.33
C GLY A 131 1.30 -10.27 1.35
N VAL A 132 1.96 -9.11 1.45
CA VAL A 132 1.65 -8.07 2.43
C VAL A 132 0.58 -7.14 1.88
N ARG A 133 -0.49 -6.98 2.64
CA ARG A 133 -1.58 -6.04 2.30
C ARG A 133 -1.19 -4.61 2.64
N ALA A 134 -1.57 -3.67 1.79
CA ALA A 134 -1.29 -2.24 1.97
C ALA A 134 -2.39 -1.37 1.37
N THR A 135 -2.50 -0.13 1.84
CA THR A 135 -3.40 0.88 1.26
C THR A 135 -2.57 1.98 0.61
N PHE A 136 -2.84 2.30 -0.66
CA PHE A 136 -2.19 3.38 -1.38
C PHE A 136 -3.13 4.58 -1.47
N PHE A 137 -2.63 5.77 -1.17
CA PHE A 137 -3.36 7.03 -1.25
C PHE A 137 -2.74 7.89 -2.36
N PRO A 138 -3.09 7.65 -3.64
CA PRO A 138 -2.63 8.50 -4.72
C PRO A 138 -3.38 9.83 -4.78
N THR A 139 -2.69 10.87 -5.22
CA THR A 139 -3.38 12.09 -5.65
C THR A 139 -4.10 11.86 -6.98
N GLY A 140 -5.17 12.62 -7.24
CA GLY A 140 -5.89 12.55 -8.51
C GLY A 140 -4.99 12.86 -9.71
N LYS A 141 -4.11 13.85 -9.57
CA LYS A 141 -3.10 14.19 -10.58
C LYS A 141 -2.13 13.02 -10.83
N TRP A 142 -1.63 12.37 -9.77
CA TRP A 142 -0.75 11.20 -9.92
C TRP A 142 -1.45 10.08 -10.67
N MET A 143 -2.73 9.81 -10.37
CA MET A 143 -3.52 8.83 -11.10
C MET A 143 -3.65 9.17 -12.58
N CYS A 144 -3.93 10.44 -12.90
CA CYS A 144 -4.02 10.91 -14.28
C CYS A 144 -2.68 10.75 -15.04
N SER A 145 -1.54 11.02 -14.39
CA SER A 145 -0.22 10.97 -15.03
C SER A 145 0.43 9.57 -15.04
N HIS A 146 -0.08 8.64 -14.21
CA HIS A 146 0.35 7.24 -14.07
C HIS A 146 -0.81 6.23 -14.22
N PRO A 147 -1.65 6.32 -15.26
CA PRO A 147 -2.89 5.56 -15.34
C PRO A 147 -2.68 4.05 -15.30
N ASP A 148 -1.62 3.56 -15.98
CA ASP A 148 -1.32 2.13 -15.99
C ASP A 148 -0.90 1.61 -14.60
N LYS A 149 -0.08 2.36 -13.87
CA LYS A 149 0.34 1.98 -12.51
C LYS A 149 -0.83 2.03 -11.53
N THR A 150 -1.71 3.03 -11.65
CA THR A 150 -2.94 3.09 -10.85
C THR A 150 -3.82 1.87 -11.10
N MET A 151 -4.05 1.48 -12.35
CA MET A 151 -4.84 0.30 -12.69
C MET A 151 -4.19 -1.00 -12.18
N GLN A 152 -2.85 -1.09 -12.20
CA GLN A 152 -2.13 -2.22 -11.58
C GLN A 152 -2.35 -2.27 -10.05
N LEU A 153 -2.45 -1.12 -9.36
CA LEU A 153 -2.76 -1.10 -7.93
C LEU A 153 -4.22 -1.46 -7.66
N MET A 154 -5.16 -0.98 -8.49
CA MET A 154 -6.60 -1.29 -8.40
C MET A 154 -6.91 -2.78 -8.64
N ALA A 155 -6.18 -3.43 -9.54
CA ALA A 155 -6.39 -4.83 -9.90
C ALA A 155 -5.74 -5.83 -8.92
N ASP A 156 -4.92 -5.34 -7.97
CA ASP A 156 -4.18 -6.20 -7.05
C ASP A 156 -5.01 -6.54 -5.80
N PRO A 157 -5.31 -7.82 -5.51
CA PRO A 157 -6.13 -8.22 -4.36
C PRO A 157 -5.45 -7.99 -3.00
N LEU A 158 -4.16 -7.66 -2.97
CA LEU A 158 -3.44 -7.30 -1.75
C LEU A 158 -3.60 -5.81 -1.42
N PHE A 159 -4.01 -4.98 -2.38
CA PHE A 159 -3.98 -3.54 -2.23
C PHE A 159 -5.36 -2.90 -2.20
N GLU A 160 -5.47 -1.84 -1.41
CA GLU A 160 -6.59 -0.92 -1.44
C GLU A 160 -6.11 0.43 -1.97
N VAL A 161 -6.96 1.13 -2.72
CA VAL A 161 -6.68 2.47 -3.23
C VAL A 161 -7.63 3.47 -2.56
N GLY A 162 -7.06 4.38 -1.78
CA GLY A 162 -7.74 5.52 -1.17
C GLY A 162 -7.60 6.80 -2.00
N SER A 163 -7.91 7.94 -1.38
CA SER A 163 -7.82 9.27 -2.00
C SER A 163 -6.89 10.19 -1.22
N HIS A 164 -6.05 10.95 -1.92
CA HIS A 164 -5.09 11.89 -1.33
C HIS A 164 -5.20 13.31 -1.91
N SER A 165 -6.42 13.78 -2.21
CA SER A 165 -6.69 15.05 -2.92
C SER A 165 -6.14 15.10 -4.35
N TRP A 166 -6.38 16.18 -5.11
CA TRP A 166 -6.03 16.21 -6.53
C TRP A 166 -4.54 16.45 -6.75
N ASP A 167 -4.00 17.53 -6.18
CA ASP A 167 -2.65 18.03 -6.44
C ASP A 167 -1.89 18.34 -5.14
N HIS A 168 -2.19 17.62 -4.07
CA HIS A 168 -1.43 17.66 -2.80
C HIS A 168 -1.34 19.06 -2.17
N ARG A 169 -2.34 19.91 -2.39
CA ARG A 169 -2.40 21.24 -1.76
C ARG A 169 -2.69 21.12 -0.27
N ASN A 170 -2.12 22.04 0.51
CA ASN A 170 -2.36 22.07 1.95
C ASN A 170 -3.77 22.61 2.25
N PHE A 171 -4.66 21.70 2.69
CA PHE A 171 -6.07 21.99 3.00
C PHE A 171 -6.25 23.06 4.08
N ARG A 172 -5.26 23.32 4.95
CA ARG A 172 -5.30 24.41 5.94
C ARG A 172 -5.52 25.78 5.29
N PHE A 173 -5.10 25.95 4.03
CA PHE A 173 -5.17 27.22 3.30
C PHE A 173 -6.25 27.23 2.22
N LEU A 174 -7.08 26.19 2.13
CA LEU A 174 -8.13 26.09 1.13
C LEU A 174 -9.49 26.45 1.74
N SER A 175 -10.37 27.04 0.93
CA SER A 175 -11.78 27.18 1.30
C SER A 175 -12.46 25.82 1.26
N VAL A 176 -13.59 25.67 1.98
CA VAL A 176 -14.38 24.43 1.95
C VAL A 176 -14.76 24.00 0.53
N PRO A 177 -15.23 24.91 -0.37
CA PRO A 177 -15.52 24.53 -1.75
C PRO A 177 -14.29 24.04 -2.54
N GLU A 178 -13.10 24.57 -2.25
CA GLU A 178 -11.87 24.12 -2.90
C GLU A 178 -11.43 22.75 -2.35
N MET A 179 -11.56 22.50 -1.04
CA MET A 179 -11.34 21.17 -0.47
C MET A 179 -12.29 20.13 -1.07
N GLU A 180 -13.56 20.49 -1.26
CA GLU A 180 -14.54 19.62 -1.90
C GLU A 180 -14.18 19.33 -3.36
N ARG A 181 -13.79 20.35 -4.14
CA ARG A 181 -13.29 20.16 -5.52
C ARG A 181 -12.11 19.18 -5.58
N GLN A 182 -11.15 19.33 -4.67
CA GLN A 182 -9.97 18.45 -4.58
C GLN A 182 -10.36 16.98 -4.34
N ILE A 183 -11.32 16.75 -3.43
CA ILE A 183 -11.82 15.41 -3.11
C ILE A 183 -12.59 14.81 -4.29
N LEU A 184 -13.55 15.56 -4.85
CA LEU A 184 -14.44 15.07 -5.90
C LEU A 184 -13.69 14.84 -7.22
N ALA A 185 -12.76 15.74 -7.61
CA ALA A 185 -11.95 15.56 -8.81
C ALA A 185 -11.09 14.28 -8.74
N THR A 186 -10.57 13.97 -7.55
CA THR A 186 -9.80 12.74 -7.31
C THR A 186 -10.68 11.51 -7.45
N GLN A 187 -11.91 11.56 -6.93
CA GLN A 187 -12.88 10.49 -7.10
C GLN A 187 -13.25 10.29 -8.58
N VAL A 188 -13.46 11.36 -9.34
CA VAL A 188 -13.73 11.26 -10.78
C VAL A 188 -12.59 10.54 -11.50
N GLN A 189 -11.34 10.90 -11.21
CA GLN A 189 -10.19 10.24 -11.87
C GLN A 189 -10.06 8.76 -11.47
N TYR A 190 -10.37 8.42 -10.22
CA TYR A 190 -10.46 7.03 -9.78
C TYR A 190 -11.52 6.27 -10.61
N GLU A 191 -12.72 6.83 -10.76
CA GLU A 191 -13.82 6.21 -11.50
C GLU A 191 -13.49 6.02 -12.98
N LEU A 192 -12.86 7.02 -13.62
CA LEU A 192 -12.41 6.91 -15.02
C LEU A 192 -11.44 5.74 -15.23
N LEU A 193 -10.47 5.57 -14.33
CA LEU A 193 -9.50 4.47 -14.43
C LEU A 193 -10.10 3.13 -14.05
N TRP A 194 -11.09 3.13 -13.16
CA TRP A 194 -11.84 1.92 -12.84
C TRP A 194 -12.66 1.45 -14.06
N GLU A 195 -13.34 2.37 -14.74
CA GLU A 195 -14.09 2.06 -15.97
C GLU A 195 -13.16 1.53 -17.07
N GLU A 196 -11.99 2.15 -17.24
CA GLU A 196 -10.97 1.66 -18.18
C GLU A 196 -10.45 0.27 -17.80
N LEU A 197 -10.17 0.03 -16.53
CA LEU A 197 -9.73 -1.29 -16.04
C LEU A 197 -10.78 -2.36 -16.32
N VAL A 198 -12.05 -2.08 -16.02
CA VAL A 198 -13.18 -2.98 -16.30
C VAL A 198 -13.31 -3.24 -17.81
N SER A 199 -13.18 -2.21 -18.63
CA SER A 199 -13.21 -2.32 -20.09
C SER A 199 -12.09 -3.22 -20.62
N ARG A 200 -10.85 -3.04 -20.14
CA ARG A 200 -9.69 -3.88 -20.49
C ARG A 200 -9.89 -5.34 -20.08
N LEU A 201 -10.42 -5.60 -18.89
CA LEU A 201 -10.71 -6.96 -18.43
C LEU A 201 -11.80 -7.63 -19.28
N ALA A 202 -12.87 -6.90 -19.60
CA ALA A 202 -13.94 -7.41 -20.46
C ALA A 202 -13.41 -7.76 -21.87
N ALA A 203 -12.56 -6.91 -22.44
CA ALA A 203 -11.89 -7.17 -23.71
C ALA A 203 -10.96 -8.40 -23.67
N ALA A 204 -10.40 -8.72 -22.49
CA ALA A 204 -9.61 -9.92 -22.23
C ALA A 204 -10.45 -11.15 -21.85
N GLY A 205 -11.79 -11.07 -21.90
CA GLY A 205 -12.69 -12.18 -21.58
C GLY A 205 -12.87 -12.47 -20.08
N VAL A 206 -12.55 -11.49 -19.21
CA VAL A 206 -12.73 -11.60 -17.77
C VAL A 206 -13.98 -10.86 -17.32
N GLU A 207 -14.89 -11.58 -16.66
CA GLU A 207 -16.14 -11.00 -16.13
C GLU A 207 -15.87 -9.95 -15.03
N PRO A 208 -16.47 -8.74 -15.12
CA PRO A 208 -16.25 -7.64 -14.16
C PRO A 208 -16.59 -7.97 -12.71
N ALA A 209 -17.48 -8.94 -12.46
CA ALA A 209 -17.87 -9.36 -11.12
C ALA A 209 -16.71 -9.91 -10.26
N ARG A 210 -15.53 -10.13 -10.86
CA ARG A 210 -14.32 -10.58 -10.17
C ARG A 210 -13.50 -9.45 -9.53
N LEU A 211 -13.78 -8.20 -9.87
CA LEU A 211 -13.21 -7.03 -9.19
C LEU A 211 -14.04 -6.77 -7.93
N ALA A 212 -13.55 -7.20 -6.77
CA ALA A 212 -14.18 -6.85 -5.50
C ALA A 212 -14.26 -5.31 -5.35
N ARG A 213 -15.38 -4.82 -4.81
CA ARG A 213 -15.58 -3.42 -4.41
C ARG A 213 -15.32 -3.23 -2.93
#